data_AF-A0A7X8L6S1-F1
#
_entry.id   AF-A0A7X8L6S1-F1
#
_cell.length_a   1.000
_cell.length_b   1.000
_cell.length_c   1.000
_cell.angle_alpha   90.00
_cell.angle_beta   90.00
_cell.angle_gamma   90.00
#
_symmetry.space_group_name_H-M   'P 1'
#
loop_
_entity.id
_entity.type
_entity.pdbx_description
1 polymer ?
#
loop_
_entity_poly.entity_id
_entity_poly.type
_entity_poly.pdbx_seq_one_letter_code
_entity_poly.pdbx_strand_id
1 'polypeptide(L)'
;MNDTVENTLPGKFNISGINGGFKVTFYCSAGDKKYTNEVYDSHSIEQALNIAWKETKKFFNRCHQCGAWVCDDHYNEDVMRCILCQPK
;
A
#
# COMPACT_ATOMS: atom_id res chain seq x y z
N MET A 1 14.53 -15.11 7.12
CA MET A 1 13.17 -15.09 6.55
C MET A 1 13.16 -13.97 5.53
N ASN A 2 13.36 -14.33 4.26
CA ASN A 2 13.38 -13.36 3.16
C ASN A 2 11.94 -13.18 2.69
N ASP A 3 11.20 -12.31 3.38
CA ASP A 3 9.93 -11.81 2.84
C ASP A 3 10.29 -10.82 1.73
N THR A 4 10.37 -11.33 0.51
CA THR A 4 10.57 -10.53 -0.69
C THR A 4 9.42 -9.52 -0.78
N VAL A 5 9.79 -8.25 -0.88
CA VAL A 5 8.97 -7.03 -0.88
C VAL A 5 7.69 -7.15 -1.73
N GLU A 6 7.74 -7.93 -2.80
CA GLU A 6 6.69 -8.09 -3.81
C GLU A 6 5.36 -8.61 -3.27
N ASN A 7 5.33 -9.40 -2.19
CA ASN A 7 4.08 -9.99 -1.69
C ASN A 7 3.34 -9.15 -0.63
N THR A 8 3.86 -7.97 -0.26
CA THR A 8 3.27 -7.18 0.83
C THR A 8 2.79 -5.78 0.44
N LEU A 9 3.16 -5.27 -0.73
CA LEU A 9 2.74 -3.96 -1.21
C LEU A 9 1.30 -3.98 -1.75
N PRO A 10 0.58 -2.84 -1.77
CA PRO A 10 -0.65 -2.68 -2.52
C PRO A 10 -0.42 -2.94 -4.01
N GLY A 11 -1.38 -3.61 -4.67
CA GLY A 11 -1.31 -3.86 -6.12
C GLY A 11 -1.38 -2.60 -6.99
N LYS A 12 -1.68 -1.44 -6.40
CA LYS A 12 -1.68 -0.12 -7.06
C LYS A 12 -0.75 0.83 -6.32
N PHE A 13 0.35 1.20 -6.96
CA PHE A 13 1.27 2.24 -6.46
C PHE A 13 1.92 2.98 -7.63
N ASN A 14 2.47 4.16 -7.33
CA ASN A 14 3.30 4.93 -8.24
C ASN A 14 4.56 5.37 -7.51
N ILE A 15 5.67 5.48 -8.25
CA ILE A 15 6.92 6.04 -7.76
C ILE A 15 7.47 7.02 -8.79
N SER A 16 7.95 8.17 -8.33
CA SER A 16 8.68 9.13 -9.15
C SER A 16 9.93 9.63 -8.42
N GLY A 17 10.95 10.01 -9.18
CA GLY A 17 12.10 10.71 -8.62
C GLY A 17 11.73 12.13 -8.20
N ILE A 18 12.31 12.59 -7.10
CA ILE A 18 12.28 13.97 -6.61
C ILE A 18 13.72 14.39 -6.23
N ASN A 19 13.93 15.64 -5.82
CA ASN A 19 15.25 16.21 -5.49
C ASN A 19 16.10 15.33 -4.56
N GLY A 20 16.90 14.43 -5.14
CA GLY A 20 17.74 13.47 -4.39
C GLY A 20 16.96 12.37 -3.66
N GLY A 21 15.70 12.12 -3.99
CA GLY A 21 14.87 11.11 -3.31
C GLY A 21 13.77 10.53 -4.19
N PHE A 22 12.84 9.81 -3.56
CA PHE A 22 11.70 9.19 -4.23
C PHE A 22 10.39 9.66 -3.60
N LYS A 23 9.41 9.94 -4.44
CA LYS A 23 8.02 10.14 -4.04
C LYS A 23 7.25 8.86 -4.34
N VAL A 24 6.76 8.20 -3.30
CA VAL A 24 6.05 6.92 -3.39
C VAL A 24 4.59 7.15 -3.01
N THR A 25 3.65 6.75 -3.87
CA THR A 25 2.21 6.83 -3.61
C THR A 25 1.59 5.45 -3.67
N PHE A 26 0.89 5.05 -2.60
CA PHE A 26 0.09 3.83 -2.54
C PHE A 26 -1.39 4.16 -2.66
N TYR A 27 -2.16 3.32 -3.37
CA TYR A 27 -3.58 3.54 -3.64
C TYR A 27 -4.43 2.42 -3.07
N CYS A 28 -5.65 2.77 -2.66
CA CYS A 28 -6.70 1.81 -2.37
C CYS A 28 -6.97 0.98 -3.63
N SER A 29 -7.06 -0.34 -3.49
CA SER A 29 -7.38 -1.19 -4.65
C SER A 29 -8.79 -0.94 -5.20
N ALA A 30 -9.72 -0.51 -4.34
CA ALA A 30 -11.15 -0.38 -4.62
C ALA A 30 -11.64 1.06 -4.87
N GLY A 31 -10.77 2.07 -4.84
CA GLY A 31 -11.14 3.47 -5.08
C GLY A 31 -9.94 4.41 -5.16
N ASP A 32 -10.16 5.72 -5.06
CA ASP A 32 -9.13 6.73 -5.35
C ASP A 32 -8.33 7.21 -4.12
N LYS A 33 -8.66 6.72 -2.92
CA LYS A 33 -7.93 7.07 -1.69
C LYS A 33 -6.48 6.63 -1.81
N LYS A 34 -5.55 7.52 -1.48
CA LYS A 34 -4.11 7.32 -1.67
C LYS A 34 -3.31 7.97 -0.56
N TYR A 35 -2.11 7.44 -0.32
CA TYR A 35 -1.16 7.99 0.63
C TYR A 35 0.21 8.10 -0.02
N THR A 36 0.86 9.25 0.18
CA THR A 36 2.13 9.58 -0.46
C THR A 36 3.19 9.86 0.59
N ASN A 37 4.38 9.26 0.43
CA ASN A 37 5.57 9.55 1.22
C ASN A 37 6.70 10.03 0.32
N GLU A 38 7.56 10.89 0.86
CA GLU A 38 8.80 11.32 0.22
C GLU A 38 9.97 10.71 1.02
N VAL A 39 10.81 9.92 0.34
CA VAL A 39 11.90 9.15 0.93
C VAL A 39 13.22 9.64 0.35
N TYR A 40 14.05 10.24 1.21
CA TYR A 40 15.34 10.81 0.82
C TYR A 40 16.54 9.93 1.22
N ASP A 41 16.39 9.10 2.27
CA ASP A 41 17.44 8.22 2.78
C ASP A 41 17.33 6.80 2.22
N SER A 42 17.32 6.69 0.90
CA SER A 42 17.26 5.39 0.21
C SER A 42 18.21 5.34 -0.96
N HIS A 43 18.93 4.23 -1.10
CA HIS A 43 19.88 3.99 -2.17
C HIS A 43 19.29 3.18 -3.34
N SER A 44 18.03 2.75 -3.24
CA SER A 44 17.31 2.04 -4.30
C SER A 44 15.80 2.28 -4.23
N ILE A 45 15.12 2.04 -5.37
CA ILE A 45 13.66 2.06 -5.45
C ILE A 45 13.03 1.06 -4.48
N GLU A 46 13.59 -0.14 -4.38
CA GLU A 46 13.09 -1.18 -3.48
C GLU A 46 13.15 -0.73 -2.01
N GLN A 47 14.26 -0.13 -1.59
CA GLN A 47 14.40 0.42 -0.26
C GLN A 47 13.39 1.56 -0.01
N ALA A 48 13.21 2.45 -0.99
CA ALA A 48 12.22 3.53 -0.90
C ALA A 48 10.79 3.00 -0.76
N LEU A 49 10.42 1.97 -1.54
CA LEU A 49 9.11 1.30 -1.43
C LEU A 49 8.91 0.67 -0.05
N ASN A 50 9.93 0.00 0.49
CA ASN A 50 9.87 -0.60 1.82
C ASN A 50 9.69 0.44 2.93
N ILE A 51 10.49 1.50 2.90
CA ILE A 51 10.42 2.60 3.88
C ILE A 51 9.03 3.23 3.83
N ALA A 52 8.61 3.66 2.63
CA ALA A 52 7.31 4.28 2.44
C ALA A 52 6.16 3.36 2.88
N TRP A 53 6.22 2.07 2.53
CA TRP A 53 5.18 1.12 2.88
C TRP A 53 5.08 0.88 4.38
N LYS A 54 6.22 0.74 5.08
CA LYS A 54 6.24 0.58 6.54
C LYS A 54 5.50 1.71 7.24
N GLU A 55 5.60 2.94 6.73
CA GLU A 55 4.94 4.12 7.30
C GLU A 55 3.45 4.22 6.95
N THR A 56 3.07 3.78 5.74
CA THR A 56 1.70 3.92 5.24
C THR A 56 0.80 2.70 5.41
N LYS A 57 1.36 1.51 5.66
CA LYS A 57 0.60 0.26 5.80
C LYS A 57 -0.54 0.34 6.80
N LYS A 58 -0.38 1.12 7.87
CA LYS A 58 -1.40 1.36 8.92
C LYS A 58 -2.71 1.98 8.41
N PHE A 59 -2.72 2.55 7.21
CA PHE A 59 -3.90 3.16 6.59
C PHE A 59 -4.65 2.22 5.63
N PHE A 60 -4.22 0.96 5.56
CA PHE A 60 -4.79 -0.05 4.69
C PHE A 60 -5.10 -1.33 5.46
N ASN A 61 -6.15 -2.01 5.02
CA ASN A 61 -6.54 -3.34 5.48
C ASN A 61 -6.37 -4.34 4.35
N ARG A 62 -5.82 -5.52 4.68
CA ARG A 62 -5.65 -6.60 3.71
C ARG A 62 -6.91 -7.46 3.69
N CYS A 63 -7.53 -7.61 2.52
CA CYS A 63 -8.67 -8.51 2.34
C CYS A 63 -8.23 -9.97 2.57
N HIS A 64 -8.91 -10.70 3.46
CA HIS A 64 -8.60 -12.11 3.73
C HIS A 64 -9.01 -13.07 2.60
N GLN A 65 -9.84 -12.61 1.66
CA GLN A 65 -10.27 -13.41 0.50
C GLN A 65 -9.34 -13.23 -0.71
N CYS A 66 -9.09 -11.99 -1.13
CA CYS A 66 -8.34 -11.71 -2.37
C CYS A 66 -6.92 -11.17 -2.14
N GLY A 67 -6.54 -10.89 -0.89
CA GLY A 67 -5.22 -10.35 -0.55
C GLY A 67 -5.02 -8.87 -0.90
N ALA A 68 -5.99 -8.20 -1.52
CA ALA A 68 -5.89 -6.80 -1.89
C ALA A 68 -5.84 -5.87 -0.66
N TRP A 69 -5.03 -4.82 -0.75
CA TRP A 69 -4.99 -3.74 0.23
C TRP A 69 -6.00 -2.65 -0.13
N VAL A 70 -6.90 -2.34 0.80
CA VAL A 70 -7.96 -1.33 0.64
C VAL A 70 -7.97 -0.40 1.85
N CYS A 71 -8.43 0.83 1.68
CA CYS A 71 -8.64 1.73 2.82
C CYS A 71 -9.87 1.33 3.64
N ASP A 72 -10.00 1.90 4.84
CA ASP A 72 -11.09 1.62 5.79
C ASP A 72 -12.49 1.72 5.15
N ASP A 73 -12.73 2.76 4.35
CA ASP A 73 -14.01 2.98 3.67
C ASP A 73 -14.43 1.80 2.75
N HIS A 74 -13.45 1.04 2.25
CA HIS A 74 -13.64 -0.08 1.32
C HIS A 74 -13.36 -1.43 1.99
N TYR A 75 -13.28 -1.49 3.31
CA TYR A 75 -13.07 -2.70 4.09
C TYR A 75 -14.31 -3.01 4.95
N ASN A 76 -14.89 -4.19 4.77
CA ASN A 76 -15.90 -4.76 5.66
C ASN A 76 -15.18 -5.50 6.80
N GLU A 77 -15.15 -4.84 7.96
CA GLU A 77 -14.49 -5.27 9.18
C GLU A 77 -15.17 -6.48 9.84
N ASP A 78 -16.49 -6.62 9.72
CA ASP A 78 -17.27 -7.71 10.34
C ASP A 78 -16.87 -9.08 9.78
N VAL A 79 -16.48 -9.11 8.52
CA VAL A 79 -16.10 -10.34 7.79
C VAL A 79 -14.65 -10.32 7.31
N MET A 80 -13.89 -9.29 7.67
CA MET A 80 -12.47 -9.10 7.32
C MET A 80 -12.17 -9.14 5.81
N ARG A 81 -13.04 -8.56 4.97
CA ARG A 81 -12.92 -8.57 3.50
C ARG A 81 -13.07 -7.17 2.92
N CYS A 82 -12.55 -6.93 1.73
CA CYS A 82 -12.89 -5.72 1.00
C CYS A 82 -14.33 -5.77 0.50
N ILE A 83 -14.92 -4.59 0.27
CA ILE A 83 -16.31 -4.49 -0.19
C ILE A 83 -16.55 -5.08 -1.59
N LEU A 84 -15.49 -5.26 -2.39
CA LEU A 84 -15.57 -5.93 -3.69
C LEU A 84 -15.74 -7.45 -3.55
N CYS A 85 -15.22 -8.04 -2.48
CA CYS A 85 -15.40 -9.46 -2.18
C CYS A 85 -16.68 -9.71 -1.35
N GLN A 86 -17.02 -8.79 -0.46
CA GLN A 86 -18.21 -8.88 0.38
C GLN A 86 -18.65 -7.45 0.75
N PRO A 87 -19.75 -6.93 0.15
CA PRO A 87 -20.31 -5.64 0.52
C PRO A 87 -20.63 -5.55 2.03
N LYS A 88 -20.68 -4.32 2.56
CA LYS A 88 -21.19 -4.06 3.91
C LYS A 88 -22.70 -4.23 3.96
#